data_AF-A0A662LX48-F1
#
_entry.id   AF-A0A662LX48-F1
#
_cell.length_a   1.000
_cell.length_b   1.000
_cell.length_c   1.000
_cell.angle_alpha   90.00
_cell.angle_beta   90.00
_cell.angle_gamma   90.00
#
_symmetry.space_group_name_H-M   'P 1'
#
loop_
_entity.id
_entity.type
_entity.pdbx_description
1 polymer ?
#
loop_
_entity_poly.entity_id
_entity_poly.type
_entity_poly.pdbx_seq_one_letter_code
_entity_poly.pdbx_strand_id
1 'polypeptide(L)'
;DTYVYYKDYSSSAIITTLNFTQLVNDGYVQADLSDVEANVSNAWINTTDGYYFIVNNTGNPFRVQFTNYAKNNAYSTHPLSSTIYNVTDYTQQSQSITYNIMDEQSGAYLMPPNATLIALIECPLGENFVDVNATKFILASKQYISKAVLRVKYTADSYYSRQFYPDDIDNLNLNFYVTDAYKNALDRIDFVMVDVNYYDTLLQIYKEREESKMIVTEGYFDSSHMFSAYLLEDTDYYLRVKNADGSYTEFGRISVVVPATKTLGKTTINLNPQAVLIADNLYMNAFMSEDRKTMYIEYNDKLNETDNITITTYFENGTVFKNETYTGVNSLNLEYDTTGYENESFTVSFSICHETFGNSPVTYSMSLFAPYGFGLGLADYLYQLISLGVLMFVGGLATRRSLIAGILLFSVSLLVFYGIGWLSIPPVFIAFVVVLFALAIIIHLKSGGEE
;
A
#
# COMPACT_ATOMS: atom_id res chain seq x y z
N ASP A 1 -6.85 -35.41 -19.37
CA ASP A 1 -6.54 -35.65 -20.81
C ASP A 1 -7.00 -34.51 -21.70
N THR A 2 -6.58 -33.28 -21.39
CA THR A 2 -6.90 -32.10 -22.21
C THR A 2 -5.61 -31.59 -22.81
N TYR A 3 -5.64 -31.14 -24.07
CA TYR A 3 -4.50 -30.51 -24.75
C TYR A 3 -5.01 -29.26 -25.45
N VAL A 4 -4.18 -28.23 -25.57
CA VAL A 4 -4.59 -26.99 -26.24
C VAL A 4 -4.80 -27.21 -27.73
N TYR A 5 -3.87 -27.90 -28.39
CA TYR A 5 -3.85 -28.04 -29.84
C TYR A 5 -3.96 -29.50 -30.27
N TYR A 6 -4.46 -29.70 -31.48
CA TYR A 6 -4.41 -30.97 -32.18
C TYR A 6 -4.17 -30.78 -33.68
N LYS A 7 -3.68 -31.84 -34.32
CA LYS A 7 -3.59 -31.96 -35.77
C LYS A 7 -3.88 -33.38 -36.21
N ASP A 8 -4.69 -33.50 -37.25
CA ASP A 8 -5.01 -34.76 -37.90
C ASP A 8 -4.04 -35.00 -39.07
N TYR A 9 -3.49 -36.21 -39.16
CA TYR A 9 -2.54 -36.63 -40.18
C TYR A 9 -3.10 -37.80 -40.97
N SER A 10 -2.99 -37.72 -42.29
CA SER A 10 -3.20 -38.83 -43.21
C SER A 10 -1.85 -39.26 -43.78
N SER A 11 -1.38 -40.44 -43.40
CA SER A 11 -0.12 -41.03 -43.87
C SER A 11 -0.32 -42.50 -44.16
N SER A 12 0.10 -42.94 -45.35
CA SER A 12 0.16 -44.35 -45.72
C SER A 12 1.40 -45.06 -45.18
N ALA A 13 2.35 -44.32 -44.58
CA ALA A 13 3.51 -44.91 -43.92
C ALA A 13 3.10 -45.63 -42.63
N ILE A 14 3.82 -46.70 -42.30
CA ILE A 14 3.62 -47.45 -41.04
C ILE A 14 4.18 -46.64 -39.86
N ILE A 15 5.31 -45.98 -40.05
CA ILE A 15 5.97 -45.12 -39.06
C ILE A 15 6.12 -43.72 -39.63
N THR A 16 5.57 -42.75 -38.92
CA THR A 16 5.59 -41.34 -39.31
C THR A 16 6.38 -40.54 -38.29
N THR A 17 7.30 -39.68 -38.74
CA THR A 17 8.07 -38.77 -37.88
C THR A 17 7.50 -37.37 -37.96
N LEU A 18 7.29 -36.74 -36.80
CA LEU A 18 6.76 -35.38 -36.66
C LEU A 18 7.83 -34.49 -36.03
N ASN A 19 8.11 -33.35 -36.66
CA ASN A 19 9.10 -32.40 -36.20
C ASN A 19 8.45 -31.29 -35.37
N PHE A 20 8.70 -31.33 -34.06
CA PHE A 20 8.25 -30.37 -33.05
C PHE A 20 9.30 -29.31 -32.73
N THR A 21 10.45 -29.29 -33.42
CA THR A 21 11.60 -28.46 -33.03
C THR A 21 11.26 -26.99 -32.88
N GLN A 22 10.49 -26.42 -33.81
CA GLN A 22 10.06 -25.02 -33.71
C GLN A 22 9.16 -24.78 -32.50
N LEU A 23 8.18 -25.66 -32.25
CA LEU A 23 7.23 -25.53 -31.15
C LEU A 23 7.92 -25.64 -29.78
N VAL A 24 8.94 -26.49 -29.66
CA VAL A 24 9.78 -26.59 -28.46
C VAL A 24 10.59 -25.32 -28.26
N ASN A 25 11.26 -24.82 -29.31
CA ASN A 25 12.07 -23.60 -29.23
C ASN A 25 11.22 -22.37 -28.88
N ASP A 26 9.96 -22.32 -29.33
CA ASP A 26 9.01 -21.25 -29.04
C ASP A 26 8.33 -21.41 -27.66
N GLY A 27 8.59 -22.52 -26.95
CA GLY A 27 8.04 -22.81 -25.61
C GLY A 27 6.59 -23.25 -25.59
N TYR A 28 6.06 -23.80 -26.69
CA TYR A 28 4.71 -24.37 -26.77
C TYR A 28 4.65 -25.84 -26.36
N VAL A 29 5.77 -26.55 -26.43
CA VAL A 29 5.89 -27.99 -26.16
C VAL A 29 7.15 -28.22 -25.32
N GLN A 30 7.11 -29.19 -24.40
CA GLN A 30 8.25 -29.53 -23.57
C GLN A 30 9.39 -30.15 -24.39
N ALA A 31 10.64 -29.92 -23.96
CA ALA A 31 11.81 -30.41 -24.68
C ALA A 31 11.96 -31.94 -24.69
N ASP A 32 11.32 -32.63 -23.75
CA ASP A 32 11.22 -34.09 -23.71
C ASP A 32 9.99 -34.63 -24.44
N LEU A 33 9.15 -33.74 -24.99
CA LEU A 33 7.88 -34.04 -25.67
C LEU A 33 6.86 -34.77 -24.78
N SER A 34 7.00 -34.68 -23.45
CA SER A 34 6.12 -35.37 -22.49
C SER A 34 4.67 -34.87 -22.54
N ASP A 35 4.44 -33.70 -23.11
CA ASP A 35 3.15 -33.07 -23.31
C ASP A 35 2.60 -33.21 -24.74
N VAL A 36 3.13 -34.15 -25.51
CA VAL A 36 2.59 -34.60 -26.80
C VAL A 36 1.96 -35.97 -26.62
N GLU A 37 0.86 -36.24 -27.32
CA GLU A 37 0.18 -37.53 -27.35
C GLU A 37 -0.40 -37.78 -28.74
N ALA A 38 -0.47 -39.05 -29.16
CA ALA A 38 -1.17 -39.43 -30.36
C ALA A 38 -2.08 -40.62 -30.09
N ASN A 39 -3.20 -40.70 -30.80
CA ASN A 39 -4.18 -41.79 -30.67
C ASN A 39 -3.73 -43.06 -31.42
N VAL A 40 -2.51 -43.52 -31.14
CA VAL A 40 -1.87 -44.69 -31.76
C VAL A 40 -1.39 -45.66 -30.69
N SER A 41 -1.16 -46.93 -31.07
CA SER A 41 -0.75 -47.97 -30.13
C SER A 41 0.68 -47.79 -29.60
N ASN A 42 1.57 -47.19 -30.40
CA ASN A 42 2.97 -46.96 -30.01
C ASN A 42 3.46 -45.60 -30.50
N ALA A 43 4.14 -44.89 -29.60
CA ALA A 43 4.82 -43.64 -29.90
C ALA A 43 6.19 -43.59 -29.20
N TRP A 44 7.11 -42.83 -29.78
CA TRP A 44 8.49 -42.69 -29.36
C TRP A 44 8.99 -41.28 -29.60
N ILE A 45 10.19 -40.99 -29.09
CA ILE A 45 10.84 -39.69 -29.29
C ILE A 45 12.24 -39.85 -29.87
N ASN A 46 12.76 -38.77 -30.43
CA ASN A 46 14.18 -38.63 -30.76
C ASN A 46 14.59 -37.17 -30.55
N THR A 47 15.57 -36.94 -29.68
CA THR A 47 16.04 -35.60 -29.28
C THR A 47 17.48 -35.30 -29.71
N THR A 48 18.09 -36.16 -30.56
CA THR A 48 19.53 -36.06 -30.90
C THR A 48 19.87 -34.85 -31.77
N ASP A 49 19.04 -34.54 -32.77
CA ASP A 49 19.28 -33.47 -33.76
C ASP A 49 18.04 -32.58 -33.98
N GLY A 50 17.29 -32.33 -32.92
CA GLY A 50 15.99 -31.68 -32.93
C GLY A 50 15.01 -32.42 -32.06
N TYR A 51 13.74 -32.00 -32.07
CA TYR A 51 12.69 -32.58 -31.23
C TYR A 51 11.67 -33.30 -32.10
N TYR A 52 11.75 -34.63 -32.14
CA TYR A 52 10.93 -35.46 -33.03
C TYR A 52 10.03 -36.41 -32.25
N PHE A 53 8.75 -36.40 -32.60
CA PHE A 53 7.75 -37.34 -32.12
C PHE A 53 7.47 -38.38 -33.21
N ILE A 54 7.62 -39.66 -32.88
CA ILE A 54 7.56 -40.76 -33.84
C ILE A 54 6.37 -41.63 -33.49
N VAL A 55 5.49 -41.86 -34.45
CA VAL A 55 4.25 -42.61 -34.25
C VAL A 55 4.18 -43.83 -35.15
N ASN A 56 3.73 -44.96 -34.62
CA ASN A 56 3.34 -46.12 -35.40
C ASN A 56 1.84 -46.04 -35.69
N ASN A 57 1.49 -45.52 -36.87
CA ASN A 57 0.11 -45.34 -37.29
C ASN A 57 -0.40 -46.50 -38.15
N THR A 58 0.41 -47.53 -38.45
CA THR A 58 0.01 -48.70 -39.25
C THR A 58 -0.62 -48.36 -40.62
N GLY A 59 -0.29 -47.19 -41.19
CA GLY A 59 -0.89 -46.70 -42.44
C GLY A 59 -2.31 -46.13 -42.31
N ASN A 60 -2.81 -45.95 -41.08
CA ASN A 60 -4.10 -45.35 -40.80
C ASN A 60 -3.96 -43.85 -40.46
N PRO A 61 -5.01 -43.04 -40.67
CA PRO A 61 -5.07 -41.67 -40.15
C PRO A 61 -4.98 -41.66 -38.63
N PHE A 62 -4.32 -40.64 -38.10
CA PHE A 62 -4.14 -40.46 -36.66
C PHE A 62 -4.18 -38.99 -36.28
N ARG A 63 -4.51 -38.72 -35.02
CA ARG A 63 -4.55 -37.41 -34.38
C ARG A 63 -3.40 -37.29 -33.41
N VAL A 64 -2.72 -36.16 -33.47
CA VAL A 64 -1.70 -35.76 -32.51
C VAL A 64 -2.24 -34.58 -31.73
N GLN A 65 -2.16 -34.65 -30.42
CA GLN A 65 -2.55 -33.61 -29.48
C GLN A 65 -1.31 -33.17 -28.72
N PHE A 66 -1.19 -31.89 -28.43
CA PHE A 66 0.01 -31.36 -27.79
C PHE A 66 -0.29 -30.07 -27.03
N THR A 67 0.68 -29.64 -26.22
CA THR A 67 0.62 -28.47 -25.35
C THR A 67 -0.33 -28.70 -24.18
N ASN A 68 0.22 -29.33 -23.13
CA ASN A 68 -0.32 -29.29 -21.77
C ASN A 68 0.80 -29.66 -20.79
N TYR A 69 1.40 -28.66 -20.17
CA TYR A 69 2.55 -28.83 -19.29
C TYR A 69 2.33 -29.80 -18.11
N ALA A 70 1.08 -30.01 -17.67
CA ALA A 70 0.75 -30.98 -16.63
C ALA A 70 0.90 -32.45 -17.08
N LYS A 71 1.09 -32.70 -18.38
CA LYS A 71 1.27 -34.04 -18.94
C LYS A 71 2.73 -34.47 -18.85
N ASN A 72 2.91 -35.72 -18.44
CA ASN A 72 4.23 -36.33 -18.26
C ASN A 72 4.24 -37.72 -18.90
N ASN A 73 4.03 -37.77 -20.22
CA ASN A 73 4.11 -39.02 -20.96
C ASN A 73 5.58 -39.46 -21.07
N ALA A 74 5.85 -40.73 -20.76
CA ALA A 74 7.18 -41.30 -20.87
C ALA A 74 7.33 -42.04 -22.20
N TYR A 75 8.31 -41.64 -23.01
CA TYR A 75 8.60 -42.24 -24.31
C TYR A 75 10.01 -42.83 -24.34
N SER A 76 10.17 -43.99 -24.98
CA SER A 76 11.50 -44.51 -25.31
C SER A 76 12.01 -43.89 -26.61
N THR A 77 13.33 -43.93 -26.82
CA THR A 77 13.96 -43.40 -28.03
C THR A 77 13.78 -44.31 -29.24
N HIS A 78 13.59 -43.76 -30.44
CA HIS A 78 13.51 -44.50 -31.70
C HIS A 78 14.24 -43.77 -32.85
N PRO A 79 14.83 -44.46 -33.84
CA PRO A 79 15.40 -43.81 -35.02
C PRO A 79 14.33 -43.08 -35.85
N LEU A 80 14.75 -42.01 -36.54
CA LEU A 80 13.86 -41.25 -37.44
C LEU A 80 13.40 -42.14 -38.61
N SER A 81 12.17 -41.93 -39.06
CA SER A 81 11.68 -42.53 -40.30
C SER A 81 12.09 -41.69 -41.52
N SER A 82 11.98 -42.26 -42.72
CA SER A 82 12.31 -41.57 -43.98
C SER A 82 11.41 -40.38 -44.29
N THR A 83 10.26 -40.26 -43.61
CA THR A 83 9.26 -39.23 -43.87
C THR A 83 9.06 -38.40 -42.62
N ILE A 84 9.50 -37.15 -42.68
CA ILE A 84 9.42 -36.18 -41.59
C ILE A 84 8.41 -35.10 -41.98
N TYR A 85 7.40 -34.90 -41.14
CA TYR A 85 6.42 -33.83 -41.30
C TYR A 85 6.65 -32.75 -40.26
N ASN A 86 6.68 -31.48 -40.69
CA ASN A 86 6.65 -30.36 -39.75
C ASN A 86 5.24 -30.22 -39.15
N VAL A 87 5.19 -29.89 -37.86
CA VAL A 87 3.94 -29.63 -37.15
C VAL A 87 3.56 -28.15 -37.32
N THR A 88 2.90 -27.85 -38.43
CA THR A 88 2.28 -26.52 -38.73
C THR A 88 0.77 -26.66 -38.86
N ASP A 89 0.01 -25.56 -38.99
CA ASP A 89 -1.42 -25.60 -39.35
C ASP A 89 -2.30 -26.47 -38.43
N TYR A 90 -2.04 -26.42 -37.12
CA TYR A 90 -2.79 -27.14 -36.10
C TYR A 90 -4.01 -26.34 -35.63
N THR A 91 -4.98 -27.02 -35.03
CA THR A 91 -6.23 -26.43 -34.55
C THR A 91 -6.27 -26.37 -33.03
N GLN A 92 -6.71 -25.25 -32.48
CA GLN A 92 -6.98 -25.12 -31.04
C GLN A 92 -8.30 -25.83 -30.69
N GLN A 93 -8.27 -26.71 -29.68
CA GLN A 93 -9.46 -27.42 -29.17
C GLN A 93 -9.83 -27.05 -27.74
N SER A 94 -8.94 -26.39 -27.00
CA SER A 94 -9.15 -26.04 -25.59
C SER A 94 -8.51 -24.70 -25.27
N GLN A 95 -8.89 -24.13 -24.12
CA GLN A 95 -8.34 -22.87 -23.67
C GLN A 95 -6.86 -23.03 -23.34
N SER A 96 -6.08 -22.01 -23.70
CA SER A 96 -4.64 -21.97 -23.46
C SER A 96 -4.32 -20.97 -22.36
N ILE A 97 -3.52 -21.39 -21.40
CA ILE A 97 -3.03 -20.53 -20.31
C ILE A 97 -1.51 -20.54 -20.38
N THR A 98 -0.96 -19.47 -20.93
CA THR A 98 0.49 -19.27 -21.04
C THR A 98 0.99 -18.59 -19.78
N TYR A 99 1.93 -19.23 -19.11
CA TYR A 99 2.70 -18.65 -18.01
C TYR A 99 4.05 -18.20 -18.54
N ASN A 100 4.33 -16.90 -18.42
CA ASN A 100 5.67 -16.35 -18.63
C ASN A 100 6.24 -15.95 -17.27
N ILE A 101 7.36 -16.56 -16.87
CA ILE A 101 8.03 -16.28 -15.62
C ILE A 101 9.16 -15.31 -15.93
N MET A 102 9.00 -14.07 -15.46
CA MET A 102 9.85 -12.94 -15.78
C MET A 102 10.46 -12.38 -14.51
N ASP A 103 11.69 -11.89 -14.59
CA ASP A 103 12.32 -11.15 -13.51
C ASP A 103 11.64 -9.79 -13.35
N GLU A 104 11.34 -9.44 -12.10
CA GLU A 104 10.68 -8.18 -11.78
C GLU A 104 11.56 -6.96 -12.06
N GLN A 105 12.90 -7.11 -11.94
CA GLN A 105 13.85 -6.00 -12.11
C GLN A 105 14.28 -5.81 -13.56
N SER A 106 14.58 -6.88 -14.30
CA SER A 106 15.03 -6.77 -15.70
C SER A 106 13.90 -6.93 -16.70
N GLY A 107 12.82 -7.63 -16.35
CA GLY A 107 11.78 -8.04 -17.30
C GLY A 107 12.23 -9.15 -18.26
N ALA A 108 13.39 -9.76 -18.05
CA ALA A 108 13.83 -10.93 -18.80
C ALA A 108 13.22 -12.22 -18.22
N TYR A 109 13.20 -13.31 -18.97
CA TYR A 109 12.81 -14.61 -18.41
C TYR A 109 13.77 -15.02 -17.28
N LEU A 110 13.21 -15.45 -16.14
CA LEU A 110 13.99 -15.85 -14.97
C LEU A 110 13.41 -17.09 -14.32
N MET A 111 14.29 -18.05 -14.06
CA MET A 111 14.03 -19.13 -13.12
C MET A 111 14.80 -18.81 -11.83
N PRO A 112 14.15 -18.44 -10.72
CA PRO A 112 14.84 -18.14 -9.47
C PRO A 112 15.73 -19.31 -9.04
N PRO A 113 17.05 -19.09 -8.84
CA PRO A 113 17.97 -20.15 -8.50
C PRO A 113 17.67 -20.71 -7.11
N ASN A 114 17.87 -22.03 -6.93
CA ASN A 114 17.62 -22.73 -5.67
C ASN A 114 16.16 -22.62 -5.15
N ALA A 115 15.21 -22.29 -6.02
CA ALA A 115 13.79 -22.29 -5.70
C ALA A 115 13.05 -23.40 -6.46
N THR A 116 12.04 -23.97 -5.82
CA THR A 116 11.00 -24.77 -6.47
C THR A 116 9.85 -23.84 -6.85
N LEU A 117 9.45 -23.87 -8.12
CA LEU A 117 8.31 -23.11 -8.60
C LEU A 117 7.10 -24.04 -8.71
N ILE A 118 5.98 -23.57 -8.19
CA ILE A 118 4.70 -24.31 -8.22
C ILE A 118 3.67 -23.38 -8.83
N ALA A 119 3.09 -23.78 -9.96
CA ALA A 119 1.93 -23.12 -10.53
C ALA A 119 0.68 -23.73 -9.94
N LEU A 120 -0.23 -22.92 -9.40
CA LEU A 120 -1.56 -23.34 -8.98
C LEU A 120 -2.60 -22.66 -9.86
N ILE A 121 -3.57 -23.45 -10.31
CA ILE A 121 -4.69 -22.97 -11.12
C ILE A 121 -5.97 -23.36 -10.41
N GLU A 122 -6.86 -22.39 -10.30
CA GLU A 122 -8.20 -22.56 -9.75
C GLU A 122 -9.25 -22.28 -10.82
N CYS A 123 -10.29 -23.08 -10.81
CA CYS A 123 -11.54 -22.80 -11.51
C CYS A 123 -12.71 -23.04 -10.53
N PRO A 124 -13.95 -22.64 -10.88
CA PRO A 124 -15.09 -22.80 -9.98
C PRO A 124 -15.37 -24.24 -9.52
N LEU A 125 -14.83 -25.26 -10.21
CA LEU A 125 -15.03 -26.68 -9.89
C LEU A 125 -13.83 -27.33 -9.18
N GLY A 126 -12.73 -26.61 -8.94
CA GLY A 126 -11.59 -27.13 -8.20
C GLY A 126 -10.26 -26.46 -8.53
N GLU A 127 -9.22 -26.94 -7.86
CA GLU A 127 -7.85 -26.47 -8.02
C GLU A 127 -6.91 -27.60 -8.45
N ASN A 128 -5.86 -27.24 -9.17
CA ASN A 128 -4.74 -28.13 -9.49
C ASN A 128 -3.42 -27.38 -9.35
N PHE A 129 -2.33 -28.12 -9.14
CA PHE A 129 -0.99 -27.56 -9.12
C PHE A 129 -0.02 -28.39 -9.95
N VAL A 130 1.04 -27.75 -10.43
CA VAL A 130 2.10 -28.37 -11.24
C VAL A 130 3.45 -27.81 -10.80
N ASP A 131 4.44 -28.69 -10.63
CA ASP A 131 5.82 -28.29 -10.43
C ASP A 131 6.41 -27.77 -11.74
N VAL A 132 7.05 -26.60 -11.69
CA VAL A 132 7.53 -25.88 -12.86
C VAL A 132 9.05 -25.95 -12.94
N ASN A 133 9.56 -26.29 -14.12
CA ASN A 133 10.98 -26.35 -14.47
C ASN A 133 11.35 -25.50 -15.70
N ALA A 134 10.41 -24.74 -16.25
CA ALA A 134 10.58 -23.90 -17.44
C ALA A 134 10.13 -22.46 -17.17
N THR A 135 10.78 -21.48 -17.81
CA THR A 135 10.41 -20.05 -17.66
C THR A 135 9.21 -19.66 -18.50
N LYS A 136 8.80 -20.50 -19.45
CA LYS A 136 7.58 -20.35 -20.24
C LYS A 136 6.94 -21.72 -20.40
N PHE A 137 5.65 -21.83 -20.13
CA PHE A 137 4.90 -23.07 -20.34
C PHE A 137 3.41 -22.77 -20.54
N ILE A 138 2.69 -23.75 -21.07
CA ILE A 138 1.27 -23.60 -21.40
C ILE A 138 0.48 -24.75 -20.77
N LEU A 139 -0.61 -24.40 -20.09
CA LEU A 139 -1.55 -25.34 -19.52
C LEU A 139 -2.86 -25.32 -20.31
N ALA A 140 -3.44 -26.51 -20.49
CA ALA A 140 -4.72 -26.68 -21.15
C ALA A 140 -5.84 -26.70 -20.13
N SER A 141 -6.88 -25.89 -20.32
CA SER A 141 -8.07 -25.92 -19.48
C SER A 141 -9.34 -26.19 -20.29
N LYS A 142 -10.30 -26.87 -19.64
CA LYS A 142 -11.67 -27.07 -20.15
C LYS A 142 -12.62 -25.96 -19.75
N GLN A 143 -12.23 -25.13 -18.78
CA GLN A 143 -13.05 -24.06 -18.20
C GLN A 143 -12.20 -22.81 -17.99
N TYR A 144 -12.87 -21.66 -18.00
CA TYR A 144 -12.21 -20.41 -17.62
C TYR A 144 -11.70 -20.50 -16.18
N ILE A 145 -10.47 -20.04 -15.98
CA ILE A 145 -9.82 -20.07 -14.68
C ILE A 145 -10.22 -18.84 -13.90
N SER A 146 -10.53 -19.02 -12.62
CA SER A 146 -10.87 -17.92 -11.71
C SER A 146 -9.63 -17.35 -11.04
N LYS A 147 -8.56 -18.15 -10.91
CA LYS A 147 -7.31 -17.73 -10.27
C LYS A 147 -6.12 -18.49 -10.84
N ALA A 148 -5.01 -17.78 -10.99
CA ALA A 148 -3.72 -18.32 -11.37
C ALA A 148 -2.68 -17.84 -10.35
N VAL A 149 -1.89 -18.75 -9.79
CA VAL A 149 -0.87 -18.46 -8.78
C VAL A 149 0.44 -19.07 -9.20
N LEU A 150 1.52 -18.31 -9.05
CA LEU A 150 2.88 -18.83 -9.08
C LEU A 150 3.50 -18.67 -7.71
N ARG A 151 3.84 -19.78 -7.08
CA ARG A 151 4.56 -19.82 -5.81
C ARG A 151 6.04 -20.08 -6.06
N VAL A 152 6.89 -19.24 -5.48
CA VAL A 152 8.34 -19.42 -5.48
C VAL A 152 8.75 -19.85 -4.08
N LYS A 153 9.26 -21.09 -3.96
CA LYS A 153 9.52 -21.74 -2.68
C LYS A 153 11.01 -22.07 -2.54
N TYR A 154 11.67 -21.51 -1.55
CA TYR A 154 13.08 -21.80 -1.23
C TYR A 154 13.21 -22.85 -0.12
N THR A 155 12.32 -22.80 0.87
CA THR A 155 12.20 -23.80 1.94
C THR A 155 10.74 -24.06 2.26
N ALA A 156 10.43 -24.91 3.26
CA ALA A 156 9.06 -25.13 3.71
C ALA A 156 8.38 -23.83 4.19
N ASP A 157 9.13 -22.98 4.89
CA ASP A 157 8.62 -21.77 5.55
C ASP A 157 9.02 -20.48 4.81
N SER A 158 9.92 -20.57 3.83
CA SER A 158 10.39 -19.43 3.03
C SER A 158 9.87 -19.53 1.60
N TYR A 159 8.71 -18.90 1.37
CA TYR A 159 8.11 -18.79 0.05
C TYR A 159 7.35 -17.46 -0.10
N TYR A 160 7.17 -17.03 -1.34
CA TYR A 160 6.23 -15.99 -1.68
C TYR A 160 5.39 -16.41 -2.88
N SER A 161 4.34 -15.67 -3.18
CA SER A 161 3.47 -15.98 -4.31
C SER A 161 3.11 -14.72 -5.08
N ARG A 162 2.85 -14.91 -6.36
CA ARG A 162 2.28 -13.95 -7.29
C ARG A 162 0.97 -14.54 -7.77
N GLN A 163 -0.09 -13.77 -7.79
CA GLN A 163 -1.39 -14.30 -8.17
C GLN A 163 -2.16 -13.31 -9.06
N PHE A 164 -2.97 -13.88 -9.94
CA PHE A 164 -3.81 -13.20 -10.91
C PHE A 164 -5.23 -13.77 -10.90
N TYR A 165 -6.18 -12.91 -11.22
CA TYR A 165 -7.61 -13.16 -11.35
C TYR A 165 -8.02 -12.70 -12.76
N PRO A 166 -7.72 -13.55 -13.77
CA PRO A 166 -7.90 -13.18 -15.17
C PRO A 166 -9.38 -13.12 -15.56
N ASP A 167 -9.66 -12.35 -16.61
CA ASP A 167 -10.97 -12.34 -17.25
C ASP A 167 -11.18 -13.62 -18.11
N ASP A 168 -12.43 -13.98 -18.38
CA ASP A 168 -12.81 -15.17 -19.15
C ASP A 168 -12.43 -15.05 -20.64
N ILE A 169 -11.20 -15.45 -20.98
CA ILE A 169 -10.67 -15.44 -22.35
C ILE A 169 -10.06 -16.78 -22.76
N ASP A 170 -10.17 -17.14 -24.04
CA ASP A 170 -9.74 -18.46 -24.54
C ASP A 170 -8.22 -18.63 -24.61
N ASN A 171 -7.49 -17.54 -24.80
CA ASN A 171 -6.04 -17.50 -24.87
C ASN A 171 -5.51 -16.51 -23.85
N LEU A 172 -5.20 -17.02 -22.67
CA LEU A 172 -4.73 -16.24 -21.55
C LEU A 172 -3.20 -16.22 -21.53
N ASN A 173 -2.63 -15.02 -21.48
CA ASN A 173 -1.19 -14.82 -21.40
C ASN A 173 -0.86 -14.08 -20.09
N LEU A 174 -0.26 -14.80 -19.14
CA LEU A 174 0.04 -14.31 -17.79
C LEU A 174 1.53 -14.10 -17.61
N ASN A 175 1.92 -12.86 -17.32
CA ASN A 175 3.30 -12.51 -16.99
C ASN A 175 3.45 -12.49 -15.47
N PHE A 176 4.11 -13.50 -14.92
CA PHE A 176 4.45 -13.58 -13.51
C PHE A 176 5.82 -12.97 -13.26
N TYR A 177 5.82 -11.79 -12.66
CA TYR A 177 7.05 -11.10 -12.29
C TYR A 177 7.56 -11.57 -10.93
N VAL A 178 8.64 -12.35 -10.96
CA VAL A 178 9.26 -12.99 -9.81
C VAL A 178 10.61 -12.33 -9.50
N THR A 179 11.16 -12.63 -8.32
CA THR A 179 12.48 -12.14 -7.93
C THR A 179 13.29 -13.24 -7.25
N ASP A 180 14.59 -13.24 -7.53
CA ASP A 180 15.56 -14.00 -6.75
C ASP A 180 15.71 -13.40 -5.35
N ALA A 181 15.08 -14.04 -4.37
CA ALA A 181 15.03 -13.59 -2.98
C ALA A 181 16.37 -13.76 -2.24
N TYR A 182 17.34 -14.48 -2.82
CA TYR A 182 18.71 -14.52 -2.29
C TYR A 182 19.53 -13.29 -2.71
N LYS A 183 19.14 -12.61 -3.78
CA LYS A 183 19.83 -11.42 -4.29
C LYS A 183 19.15 -10.13 -3.87
N ASN A 184 17.82 -10.12 -3.85
CA ASN A 184 17.04 -8.94 -3.52
C ASN A 184 16.09 -9.27 -2.38
N ALA A 185 16.06 -8.40 -1.38
CA ALA A 185 15.19 -8.57 -0.23
C ALA A 185 13.72 -8.32 -0.61
N LEU A 186 12.84 -9.12 -0.01
CA LEU A 186 11.40 -9.06 -0.22
C LEU A 186 10.71 -8.87 1.13
N ASP A 187 9.92 -7.81 1.23
CA ASP A 187 9.17 -7.47 2.43
C ASP A 187 7.69 -7.79 2.28
N ARG A 188 7.12 -8.34 3.35
CA ARG A 188 5.67 -8.55 3.45
C ARG A 188 4.98 -7.23 3.77
N ILE A 189 4.10 -6.80 2.88
CA ILE A 189 3.21 -5.67 3.07
C ILE A 189 1.77 -6.18 3.21
N ASP A 190 1.12 -5.81 4.31
CA ASP A 190 -0.28 -6.13 4.59
C ASP A 190 -1.16 -4.93 4.23
N PHE A 191 -1.97 -5.05 3.20
CA PHE A 191 -2.94 -4.03 2.78
C PHE A 191 -4.28 -4.27 3.44
N VAL A 192 -4.74 -3.32 4.25
CA VAL A 192 -6.03 -3.38 4.96
C VAL A 192 -6.98 -2.37 4.34
N MET A 193 -8.05 -2.83 3.69
CA MET A 193 -9.10 -1.96 3.17
C MET A 193 -9.98 -1.48 4.32
N VAL A 194 -10.06 -0.17 4.53
CA VAL A 194 -10.92 0.45 5.55
C VAL A 194 -12.21 1.02 4.97
N ASP A 195 -12.26 1.24 3.65
CA ASP A 195 -13.42 1.75 2.95
C ASP A 195 -14.33 0.60 2.48
N VAL A 196 -15.52 0.52 3.09
CA VAL A 196 -16.53 -0.53 2.89
C VAL A 196 -16.93 -0.68 1.42
N ASN A 197 -16.85 0.39 0.62
CA ASN A 197 -17.21 0.34 -0.80
C ASN A 197 -16.26 -0.54 -1.63
N TYR A 198 -15.08 -0.86 -1.10
CA TYR A 198 -14.03 -1.59 -1.82
C TYR A 198 -13.68 -2.95 -1.20
N TYR A 199 -14.43 -3.44 -0.21
CA TYR A 199 -14.15 -4.73 0.44
C TYR A 199 -14.15 -5.91 -0.53
N ASP A 200 -15.07 -5.91 -1.51
CA ASP A 200 -15.20 -6.98 -2.50
C ASP A 200 -14.44 -6.69 -3.81
N THR A 201 -13.55 -5.70 -3.81
CA THR A 201 -12.81 -5.31 -5.02
C THR A 201 -11.46 -5.99 -5.12
N LEU A 202 -10.98 -6.14 -6.35
CA LEU A 202 -9.68 -6.74 -6.65
C LEU A 202 -8.60 -5.66 -6.54
N LEU A 203 -7.71 -5.75 -5.56
CA LEU A 203 -6.54 -4.89 -5.44
C LEU A 203 -5.46 -5.36 -6.44
N GLN A 204 -4.92 -4.43 -7.22
CA GLN A 204 -3.80 -4.63 -8.12
C GLN A 204 -2.61 -3.80 -7.66
N ILE A 205 -1.45 -4.46 -7.56
CA ILE A 205 -0.16 -3.86 -7.26
C ILE A 205 0.65 -3.92 -8.55
N TYR A 206 1.10 -2.77 -9.03
CA TYR A 206 1.77 -2.68 -10.32
C TYR A 206 2.93 -1.69 -10.33
N LYS A 207 3.81 -1.83 -11.32
CA LYS A 207 4.88 -0.88 -11.65
C LYS A 207 4.59 -0.24 -12.99
N GLU A 208 5.05 0.99 -13.17
CA GLU A 208 5.08 1.65 -14.46
C GLU A 208 6.48 1.47 -15.06
N ARG A 209 6.55 0.88 -16.25
CA ARG A 209 7.78 0.78 -17.02
C ARG A 209 7.50 1.27 -18.43
N GLU A 210 8.17 2.37 -18.78
CA GLU A 210 7.98 3.08 -20.05
C GLU A 210 6.52 3.47 -20.26
N GLU A 211 5.81 2.79 -21.17
CA GLU A 211 4.39 3.01 -21.51
C GLU A 211 3.49 1.85 -21.08
N SER A 212 4.02 0.87 -20.34
CA SER A 212 3.28 -0.33 -19.94
C SER A 212 3.11 -0.45 -18.42
N LYS A 213 1.92 -0.90 -18.00
CA LYS A 213 1.64 -1.25 -16.61
C LYS A 213 2.00 -2.70 -16.39
N MET A 214 3.02 -2.92 -15.55
CA MET A 214 3.50 -4.22 -15.14
C MET A 214 2.79 -4.62 -13.86
N ILE A 215 1.73 -5.43 -13.96
CA ILE A 215 1.01 -5.93 -12.79
C ILE A 215 1.89 -6.97 -12.10
N VAL A 216 2.33 -6.67 -10.88
CA VAL A 216 3.19 -7.56 -10.09
C VAL A 216 2.34 -8.66 -9.47
N THR A 217 1.26 -8.28 -8.80
CA THR A 217 0.31 -9.22 -8.21
C THR A 217 -1.03 -8.53 -7.99
N GLU A 218 -2.08 -9.32 -7.87
CA GLU A 218 -3.41 -8.83 -7.52
C GLU A 218 -4.11 -9.75 -6.53
N GLY A 219 -5.19 -9.30 -5.90
CA GLY A 219 -5.88 -10.11 -4.89
C GLY A 219 -7.13 -9.46 -4.34
N TYR A 220 -8.09 -10.30 -3.98
CA TYR A 220 -9.23 -9.90 -3.17
C TYR A 220 -8.81 -9.79 -1.70
N PHE A 221 -9.47 -8.89 -0.98
CA PHE A 221 -9.32 -8.81 0.47
C PHE A 221 -10.00 -10.01 1.14
N ASP A 222 -9.39 -10.50 2.21
CA ASP A 222 -9.97 -11.58 3.01
C ASP A 222 -11.14 -11.10 3.89
N SER A 223 -11.69 -12.01 4.71
CA SER A 223 -12.76 -11.67 5.66
C SER A 223 -12.40 -10.61 6.72
N SER A 224 -11.10 -10.34 6.92
CA SER A 224 -10.58 -9.27 7.77
C SER A 224 -10.24 -8.01 6.96
N HIS A 225 -10.65 -7.96 5.70
CA HIS A 225 -10.38 -6.91 4.74
C HIS A 225 -8.89 -6.70 4.47
N MET A 226 -8.10 -7.77 4.56
CA MET A 226 -6.66 -7.74 4.41
C MET A 226 -6.21 -8.50 3.16
N PHE A 227 -5.19 -7.97 2.49
CA PHE A 227 -4.45 -8.63 1.42
C PHE A 227 -2.96 -8.49 1.67
N SER A 228 -2.23 -9.60 1.72
CA SER A 228 -0.77 -9.60 1.97
C SER A 228 0.00 -9.89 0.69
N ALA A 229 1.01 -9.07 0.40
CA ALA A 229 1.91 -9.28 -0.73
C ALA A 229 3.38 -9.13 -0.30
N TYR A 230 4.26 -9.93 -0.90
CA TYR A 230 5.71 -9.78 -0.75
C TYR A 230 6.25 -8.91 -1.89
N LEU A 231 6.85 -7.78 -1.57
CA LEU A 231 7.29 -6.78 -2.54
C LEU A 231 8.79 -6.51 -2.37
N LEU A 232 9.47 -6.07 -3.43
CA LEU A 232 10.89 -5.73 -3.36
C LEU A 232 11.13 -4.53 -2.44
N GLU A 233 12.12 -4.66 -1.56
CA GLU A 233 12.65 -3.54 -0.79
C GLU A 233 13.20 -2.43 -1.70
N ASP A 234 13.24 -1.22 -1.16
CA ASP A 234 13.67 0.03 -1.80
C ASP A 234 13.02 0.31 -3.16
N THR A 235 11.78 -0.17 -3.34
CA THR A 235 11.08 -0.05 -4.61
C THR A 235 9.70 0.57 -4.48
N ASP A 236 9.36 1.40 -5.45
CA ASP A 236 8.05 2.03 -5.60
C ASP A 236 7.06 1.11 -6.32
N TYR A 237 5.82 1.07 -5.80
CA TYR A 237 4.68 0.37 -6.39
C TYR A 237 3.46 1.27 -6.42
N TYR A 238 2.63 1.11 -7.45
CA TYR A 238 1.34 1.76 -7.57
C TYR A 238 0.22 0.80 -7.18
N LEU A 239 -0.81 1.35 -6.56
CA LEU A 239 -1.95 0.62 -6.02
C LEU A 239 -3.24 1.12 -6.65
N ARG A 240 -4.04 0.19 -7.16
CA ARG A 240 -5.40 0.46 -7.65
C ARG A 240 -6.32 -0.69 -7.36
N VAL A 241 -7.62 -0.44 -7.31
CA VAL A 241 -8.63 -1.49 -7.29
C VAL A 241 -9.38 -1.54 -8.61
N LYS A 242 -9.73 -2.75 -9.05
CA LYS A 242 -10.68 -3.00 -10.14
C LYS A 242 -12.07 -3.13 -9.52
N ASN A 243 -12.94 -2.20 -9.84
CA ASN A 243 -14.33 -2.17 -9.39
C ASN A 243 -15.16 -3.23 -10.13
N ALA A 244 -16.33 -3.57 -9.59
CA ALA A 244 -17.24 -4.56 -10.20
C ALA A 244 -17.73 -4.17 -11.61
N ASP A 245 -17.73 -2.88 -11.93
CA ASP A 245 -18.06 -2.36 -13.27
C ASP A 245 -16.87 -2.41 -14.26
N GLY A 246 -15.72 -2.91 -13.81
CA GLY A 246 -14.47 -2.96 -14.58
C GLY A 246 -13.67 -1.65 -14.59
N SER A 247 -14.16 -0.58 -13.96
CA SER A 247 -13.41 0.67 -13.80
C SER A 247 -12.28 0.51 -12.78
N TYR A 248 -11.27 1.37 -12.88
CA TYR A 248 -10.15 1.40 -11.94
C TYR A 248 -10.25 2.61 -11.01
N THR A 249 -10.01 2.38 -9.72
CA THR A 249 -9.80 3.46 -8.74
C THR A 249 -8.37 3.40 -8.23
N GLU A 250 -7.61 4.45 -8.51
CA GLU A 250 -6.21 4.59 -8.10
C GLU A 250 -6.14 5.05 -6.63
N PHE A 251 -5.34 4.36 -5.82
CA PHE A 251 -5.07 4.70 -4.41
C PHE A 251 -3.74 5.45 -4.23
N GLY A 252 -2.83 5.35 -5.20
CA GLY A 252 -1.57 6.09 -5.22
C GLY A 252 -0.35 5.16 -5.23
N ARG A 253 0.78 5.67 -4.71
CA ARG A 253 2.08 5.00 -4.74
C ARG A 253 2.57 4.71 -3.31
N ILE A 254 3.16 3.53 -3.12
CA ILE A 254 3.89 3.16 -1.91
C ILE A 254 5.36 2.94 -2.24
N SER A 255 6.22 3.16 -1.24
CA SER A 255 7.62 2.74 -1.26
C SER A 255 7.79 1.67 -0.19
N VAL A 256 8.42 0.56 -0.54
CA VAL A 256 8.69 -0.57 0.35
C VAL A 256 10.07 -0.37 0.94
N VAL A 257 10.17 -0.23 2.26
CA VAL A 257 11.44 0.01 2.96
C VAL A 257 11.62 -0.98 4.12
N VAL A 258 10.50 -1.38 4.74
CA VAL A 258 10.41 -2.38 5.82
C VAL A 258 9.05 -3.07 5.75
N PRO A 259 8.88 -4.25 6.37
CA PRO A 259 7.56 -4.87 6.53
C PRO A 259 6.59 -3.93 7.24
N ALA A 260 5.37 -3.80 6.72
CA ALA A 260 4.40 -2.87 7.27
C ALA A 260 2.96 -3.24 6.92
N THR A 261 2.04 -2.75 7.75
CA THR A 261 0.60 -2.73 7.45
C THR A 261 0.22 -1.36 6.86
N LYS A 262 -0.53 -1.37 5.75
CA LYS A 262 -0.99 -0.18 5.01
C LYS A 262 -2.51 -0.15 4.96
N THR A 263 -3.12 0.92 5.46
CA THR A 263 -4.56 1.11 5.38
C THR A 263 -4.95 1.81 4.07
N LEU A 264 -5.91 1.25 3.34
CA LEU A 264 -6.44 1.79 2.09
C LEU A 264 -7.87 2.29 2.29
N GLY A 265 -8.13 3.57 1.96
CA GLY A 265 -9.48 4.13 1.96
C GLY A 265 -9.51 5.50 1.27
N LYS A 266 -10.56 5.83 0.53
CA LYS A 266 -10.61 7.11 -0.22
C LYS A 266 -10.66 8.34 0.70
N THR A 267 -11.20 8.18 1.91
CA THR A 267 -11.20 9.19 2.99
C THR A 267 -9.94 9.16 3.85
N THR A 268 -9.10 8.14 3.69
CA THR A 268 -7.88 7.91 4.48
C THR A 268 -6.82 7.32 3.57
N ILE A 269 -6.42 8.08 2.55
CA ILE A 269 -5.16 7.84 1.88
C ILE A 269 -4.06 8.35 2.83
N ASN A 270 -3.80 7.59 3.89
CA ASN A 270 -2.58 7.72 4.66
C ASN A 270 -1.54 6.84 3.95
N LEU A 271 -1.04 7.35 2.82
CA LEU A 271 0.14 6.78 2.16
C LEU A 271 1.36 7.08 3.03
N ASN A 272 1.51 6.32 4.10
CA ASN A 272 2.78 6.18 4.79
C ASN A 272 3.45 4.91 4.22
N PRO A 273 4.75 4.87 3.89
CA PRO A 273 5.74 4.54 4.91
C PRO A 273 5.73 5.68 5.93
N GLN A 274 5.89 5.41 7.22
CA GLN A 274 6.42 6.49 8.05
C GLN A 274 7.80 6.78 7.46
N ALA A 275 7.84 7.69 6.48
CA ALA A 275 8.94 8.61 6.37
C ALA A 275 9.09 9.09 7.79
N VAL A 276 10.23 8.79 8.39
CA VAL A 276 10.69 9.53 9.54
C VAL A 276 10.71 10.97 9.04
N LEU A 277 9.60 11.70 9.24
CA LEU A 277 9.48 13.05 8.72
C LEU A 277 10.61 13.79 9.40
N ILE A 278 11.38 14.54 8.62
CA ILE A 278 12.41 15.40 9.20
C ILE A 278 11.78 16.21 10.34
N ALA A 279 10.55 16.71 10.14
CA ALA A 279 9.73 17.37 11.14
C ALA A 279 9.49 16.58 12.45
N ASP A 280 9.40 15.25 12.42
CA ASP A 280 9.18 14.44 13.64
C ASP A 280 10.45 14.35 14.53
N ASN A 281 11.61 14.68 13.96
CA ASN A 281 12.90 14.76 14.68
C ASN A 281 13.36 16.18 14.95
N LEU A 282 12.62 17.17 14.46
CA LEU A 282 12.84 18.57 14.73
C LEU A 282 11.90 19.02 15.85
N TYR A 283 12.48 19.49 16.94
CA TYR A 283 11.76 20.26 17.95
C TYR A 283 11.93 21.75 17.62
N MET A 284 10.82 22.42 17.33
CA MET A 284 10.77 23.87 17.08
C MET A 284 9.68 24.44 17.98
N ASN A 285 10.07 25.29 18.92
CA ASN A 285 9.14 25.87 19.87
C ASN A 285 9.42 27.37 20.04
N ALA A 286 8.39 28.12 20.36
CA ALA A 286 8.47 29.52 20.73
C ALA A 286 7.36 29.81 21.72
N PHE A 287 7.65 30.58 22.75
CA PHE A 287 6.66 30.98 23.75
C PHE A 287 7.03 32.32 24.37
N MET A 288 6.03 32.99 24.92
CA MET A 288 6.22 34.25 25.64
C MET A 288 6.33 33.98 27.14
N SER A 289 7.13 34.79 27.83
CA SER A 289 7.07 34.92 29.28
C SER A 289 5.67 35.32 29.75
N GLU A 290 5.33 35.04 31.01
CA GLU A 290 4.03 35.41 31.59
C GLU A 290 3.75 36.92 31.52
N ASP A 291 4.80 37.75 31.62
CA ASP A 291 4.72 39.21 31.48
C ASP A 291 4.83 39.71 30.03
N ARG A 292 4.97 38.80 29.06
CA ARG A 292 5.17 39.05 27.63
C ARG A 292 6.31 40.02 27.27
N LYS A 293 7.31 40.17 28.15
CA LYS A 293 8.52 40.98 27.89
C LYS A 293 9.68 40.19 27.31
N THR A 294 9.57 38.87 27.29
CA THR A 294 10.60 38.01 26.72
C THR A 294 9.95 36.92 25.89
N MET A 295 10.45 36.75 24.67
CA MET A 295 10.13 35.64 23.80
C MET A 295 11.27 34.62 23.87
N TYR A 296 10.93 33.38 24.18
CA TYR A 296 11.85 32.24 24.16
C TYR A 296 11.63 31.47 22.87
N ILE A 297 12.72 31.10 22.19
CA ILE A 297 12.70 30.29 20.98
C ILE A 297 13.66 29.11 21.19
N GLU A 298 13.16 27.90 20.98
CA GLU A 298 13.90 26.66 21.15
C GLU A 298 13.90 25.88 19.84
N TYR A 299 15.07 25.34 19.50
CA TYR A 299 15.29 24.49 18.35
C TYR A 299 16.16 23.30 18.74
N ASN A 300 15.81 22.10 18.29
CA ASN A 300 16.65 20.91 18.45
C ASN A 300 16.38 19.89 17.32
N ASP A 301 17.42 19.50 16.60
CA ASP A 301 17.41 18.44 15.58
C ASP A 301 18.04 17.16 16.14
N LYS A 302 17.21 16.13 16.31
CA LYS A 302 17.67 14.82 16.80
C LYS A 302 18.48 14.04 15.77
N LEU A 303 18.44 14.42 14.49
CA LEU A 303 19.19 13.76 13.42
C LEU A 303 20.64 14.24 13.35
N ASN A 304 20.96 15.40 13.94
CA ASN A 304 22.28 16.04 13.89
C ASN A 304 22.77 16.37 12.47
N GLU A 305 21.85 16.71 11.57
CA GLU A 305 22.13 16.88 10.15
C GLU A 305 21.86 18.32 9.69
N THR A 306 21.75 19.27 10.62
CA THR A 306 21.42 20.67 10.32
C THR A 306 22.62 21.40 9.70
N ASP A 307 22.52 21.73 8.41
CA ASP A 307 23.48 22.57 7.70
C ASP A 307 23.29 24.04 8.11
N ASN A 308 22.05 24.54 7.97
CA ASN A 308 21.69 25.89 8.38
C ASN A 308 20.22 26.00 8.82
N ILE A 309 19.97 26.94 9.73
CA ILE A 309 18.64 27.31 10.21
C ILE A 309 18.49 28.82 10.18
N THR A 310 17.42 29.29 9.56
CA THR A 310 17.01 30.71 9.57
C THR A 310 15.74 30.86 10.40
N ILE A 311 15.78 31.72 11.41
CA ILE A 311 14.65 32.03 12.29
C ILE A 311 14.23 33.46 12.03
N THR A 312 13.00 33.64 11.55
CA THR A 312 12.41 34.95 11.28
C THR A 312 11.18 35.17 12.15
N THR A 313 11.19 36.22 12.96
CA THR A 313 10.03 36.65 13.75
C THR A 313 9.36 37.83 13.07
N TYR A 314 8.06 37.73 12.87
CA TYR A 314 7.20 38.75 12.28
C TYR A 314 6.24 39.31 13.33
N PHE A 315 5.85 40.58 13.17
CA PHE A 315 4.64 41.12 13.77
C PHE A 315 3.39 40.61 13.05
N GLU A 316 2.21 40.75 13.65
CA GLU A 316 0.93 40.35 13.06
C GLU A 316 0.65 41.02 11.69
N ASN A 317 1.13 42.25 11.50
CA ASN A 317 1.04 42.98 10.24
C ASN A 317 2.00 42.48 9.14
N GLY A 318 2.81 41.45 9.43
CA GLY A 318 3.78 40.85 8.51
C GLY A 318 5.13 41.57 8.43
N THR A 319 5.37 42.64 9.19
CA THR A 319 6.71 43.25 9.23
C THR A 319 7.67 42.40 10.06
N VAL A 320 8.94 42.35 9.65
CA VAL A 320 9.96 41.55 10.34
C VAL A 320 10.37 42.26 11.64
N PHE A 321 10.22 41.57 12.77
CA PHE A 321 10.78 41.97 14.06
C PHE A 321 12.26 41.58 14.16
N LYS A 322 12.59 40.31 13.87
CA LYS A 322 13.97 39.78 13.86
C LYS A 322 14.16 38.73 12.78
N ASN A 323 15.38 38.62 12.24
CA ASN A 323 15.75 37.59 11.27
C ASN A 323 17.22 37.21 11.47
N GLU A 324 17.48 35.97 11.89
CA GLU A 324 18.82 35.48 12.21
C GLU A 324 19.05 34.10 11.59
N THR A 325 20.24 33.85 11.05
CA THR A 325 20.64 32.58 10.45
C THR A 325 21.82 32.00 11.22
N TYR A 326 21.75 30.71 11.54
CA TYR A 326 22.79 29.95 12.21
C TYR A 326 23.19 28.75 11.37
N THR A 327 24.48 28.41 11.35
CA THR A 327 25.05 27.34 10.52
C THR A 327 25.76 26.31 11.38
N GLY A 328 25.61 25.02 11.07
CA GLY A 328 26.29 23.92 11.76
C GLY A 328 25.88 23.77 13.23
N VAL A 329 24.63 24.08 13.55
CA VAL A 329 24.07 23.99 14.91
C VAL A 329 22.85 23.08 14.93
N ASN A 330 22.89 22.05 15.76
CA ASN A 330 21.77 21.10 15.90
C ASN A 330 20.82 21.46 17.05
N SER A 331 21.16 22.45 17.88
CA SER A 331 20.30 22.93 18.97
C SER A 331 20.54 24.40 19.27
N LEU A 332 19.46 25.16 19.50
CA LEU A 332 19.50 26.59 19.85
C LEU A 332 18.46 26.91 20.91
N ASN A 333 18.82 27.79 21.84
CA ASN A 333 17.90 28.45 22.77
C ASN A 333 18.16 29.96 22.66
N LEU A 334 17.15 30.72 22.25
CA LEU A 334 17.24 32.16 22.04
C LEU A 334 16.25 32.89 22.94
N GLU A 335 16.65 34.08 23.39
CA GLU A 335 15.84 34.98 24.20
C GLU A 335 15.78 36.34 23.52
N TYR A 336 14.57 36.78 23.16
CA TYR A 336 14.34 38.09 22.55
C TYR A 336 13.56 38.99 23.51
N ASP A 337 14.10 40.17 23.76
CA ASP A 337 13.41 41.23 24.52
C ASP A 337 12.27 41.82 23.67
N THR A 338 11.05 41.73 24.19
CA THR A 338 9.81 42.24 23.58
C THR A 338 9.19 43.38 24.40
N THR A 339 9.96 44.00 25.30
CA THR A 339 9.50 45.16 26.08
C THR A 339 9.00 46.28 25.16
N GLY A 340 7.78 46.77 25.40
CA GLY A 340 7.10 47.77 24.58
C GLY A 340 6.21 47.21 23.46
N TYR A 341 6.15 45.89 23.30
CA TYR A 341 5.31 45.19 22.31
C TYR A 341 4.41 44.13 22.98
N GLU A 342 4.03 44.34 24.25
CA GLU A 342 3.31 43.35 25.07
C GLU A 342 1.93 42.98 24.49
N ASN A 343 1.31 43.93 23.79
CA ASN A 343 -0.01 43.79 23.16
C ASN A 343 0.04 43.30 21.71
N GLU A 344 1.23 43.06 21.16
CA GLU A 344 1.39 42.60 19.78
C GLU A 344 1.38 41.07 19.71
N SER A 345 0.83 40.54 18.63
CA SER A 345 0.99 39.14 18.27
C SER A 345 2.22 38.97 17.38
N PHE A 346 2.96 37.90 17.61
CA PHE A 346 4.15 37.57 16.83
C PHE A 346 3.93 36.29 16.04
N THR A 347 4.59 36.15 14.90
CA THR A 347 4.71 34.88 14.19
C THR A 347 6.19 34.53 14.06
N VAL A 348 6.62 33.43 14.65
CA VAL A 348 7.99 32.92 14.54
C VAL A 348 8.02 31.88 13.43
N SER A 349 8.90 32.06 12.46
CA SER A 349 9.11 31.16 11.32
C SER A 349 10.51 30.58 11.35
N PHE A 350 10.63 29.29 11.11
CA PHE A 350 11.88 28.55 11.01
C PHE A 350 12.02 28.04 9.57
N SER A 351 13.21 28.15 9.01
CA SER A 351 13.57 27.62 7.69
C SER A 351 14.88 26.85 7.82
N ILE A 352 14.83 25.53 7.68
CA ILE A 352 15.95 24.63 8.01
C ILE A 352 16.41 23.89 6.75
N CYS A 353 17.73 23.81 6.56
CA CYS A 353 18.39 22.99 5.54
C CYS A 353 19.23 21.91 6.21
N HIS A 354 19.16 20.67 5.71
CA HIS A 354 19.96 19.54 6.19
C HIS A 354 21.05 19.14 5.17
N GLU A 355 22.21 18.67 5.64
CA GLU A 355 23.35 18.27 4.81
C GLU A 355 23.00 17.06 3.93
N THR A 356 22.50 15.98 4.53
CA THR A 356 22.20 14.73 3.80
C THR A 356 20.83 14.71 3.14
N PHE A 357 19.84 15.39 3.72
CA PHE A 357 18.43 15.31 3.30
C PHE A 357 17.97 16.47 2.39
N GLY A 358 18.92 17.29 1.93
CA GLY A 358 18.65 18.55 1.24
C GLY A 358 17.98 18.41 -0.13
N ASN A 359 16.87 19.14 -0.31
CA ASN A 359 16.44 19.82 -1.55
C ASN A 359 15.21 20.73 -1.36
N SER A 360 14.59 20.76 -0.17
CA SER A 360 13.54 21.73 0.18
C SER A 360 13.68 22.14 1.65
N PRO A 361 13.74 23.44 1.99
CA PRO A 361 13.85 23.87 3.37
C PRO A 361 12.57 23.51 4.13
N VAL A 362 12.72 22.89 5.30
CA VAL A 362 11.58 22.65 6.19
C VAL A 362 11.17 24.00 6.76
N THR A 363 9.96 24.43 6.42
CA THR A 363 9.39 25.70 6.92
C THR A 363 8.31 25.42 7.96
N TYR A 364 8.44 26.05 9.11
CA TYR A 364 7.47 25.94 10.20
C TYR A 364 7.19 27.34 10.74
N SER A 365 5.93 27.64 11.06
CA SER A 365 5.56 28.93 11.63
C SER A 365 4.59 28.76 12.79
N MET A 366 4.77 29.55 13.83
CA MET A 366 3.93 29.58 15.01
C MET A 366 3.51 31.00 15.34
N SER A 367 2.21 31.19 15.56
CA SER A 367 1.65 32.47 15.98
C SER A 367 1.47 32.51 17.50
N LEU A 368 2.09 33.50 18.12
CA LEU A 368 2.01 33.82 19.54
C LEU A 368 0.96 34.92 19.73
N PHE A 369 -0.31 34.50 19.75
CA PHE A 369 -1.43 35.42 19.86
C PHE A 369 -1.36 36.24 21.15
N ALA A 370 -1.59 37.54 21.03
CA ALA A 370 -1.97 38.34 22.18
C ALA A 370 -3.38 37.91 22.63
N PRO A 371 -3.68 37.88 23.95
CA PRO A 371 -5.04 37.69 24.41
C PRO A 371 -5.92 38.76 23.77
N TYR A 372 -6.99 38.34 23.08
CA TYR A 372 -7.96 39.24 22.45
C TYR A 372 -8.78 39.91 23.54
N GLY A 373 -8.19 40.92 24.19
CA GLY A 373 -8.87 41.73 25.17
C GLY A 373 -9.90 42.60 24.43
N PHE A 374 -11.16 42.17 24.41
CA PHE A 374 -12.26 43.09 24.16
C PHE A 374 -12.33 44.05 25.36
N GLY A 375 -11.59 45.15 25.26
CA GLY A 375 -11.50 46.18 26.28
C GLY A 375 -12.60 47.21 26.11
N LEU A 376 -13.45 47.36 27.12
CA LEU A 376 -14.39 48.48 27.24
C LEU A 376 -13.73 49.77 27.78
N GLY A 377 -12.39 49.84 27.81
CA GLY A 377 -11.64 50.95 28.39
C GLY A 377 -11.70 51.03 29.92
N LEU A 378 -12.10 49.94 30.59
CA LEU A 378 -12.12 49.83 32.05
C LEU A 378 -10.79 49.27 32.56
N ALA A 379 -10.48 49.53 33.83
CA ALA A 379 -9.32 48.94 34.51
C ALA A 379 -9.48 47.43 34.70
N ASP A 380 -8.38 46.66 34.65
CA ASP A 380 -8.40 45.20 34.62
C ASP A 380 -9.17 44.54 35.77
N TYR A 381 -9.06 45.10 36.97
CA TYR A 381 -9.79 44.60 38.14
C TYR A 381 -11.32 44.73 37.99
N LEU A 382 -11.81 45.68 37.18
CA LEU A 382 -13.24 45.83 36.91
C LEU A 382 -13.77 44.72 36.01
N TYR A 383 -13.00 44.21 35.04
CA TYR A 383 -13.44 43.05 34.25
C TYR A 383 -13.59 41.82 35.12
N GLN A 384 -12.65 41.57 36.04
CA GLN A 384 -12.75 40.46 36.98
C GLN A 384 -13.97 40.60 37.90
N LEU A 385 -14.24 41.80 38.40
CA LEU A 385 -15.42 42.08 39.25
C LEU A 385 -16.73 41.92 38.47
N ILE A 386 -16.79 42.39 37.22
CA ILE A 386 -17.97 42.25 36.35
C ILE A 386 -18.22 40.78 36.05
N SER A 387 -17.19 40.02 35.66
CA SER A 387 -17.29 38.58 35.40
C SER A 387 -17.75 37.82 36.64
N LEU A 388 -17.17 38.10 37.82
CA LEU A 388 -17.60 37.48 39.06
C LEU A 388 -19.05 37.85 39.42
N GLY A 389 -19.44 39.11 39.22
CA GLY A 389 -20.80 39.59 39.46
C GLY A 389 -21.83 38.88 38.57
N VAL A 390 -21.54 38.74 37.27
CA VAL A 390 -22.41 38.00 36.33
C VAL A 390 -22.47 36.52 36.70
N LEU A 391 -21.34 35.90 37.05
CA LEU A 391 -21.32 34.50 37.50
C LEU A 391 -22.15 34.28 38.76
N MET A 392 -22.06 35.18 39.75
CA MET A 392 -22.92 35.11 40.95
C MET A 392 -24.40 35.29 40.62
N PHE A 393 -24.73 36.17 39.66
CA PHE A 393 -26.11 36.37 39.24
C PHE A 393 -26.67 35.14 38.52
N VAL A 394 -25.90 34.56 37.60
CA VAL A 394 -26.25 33.31 36.91
C VAL A 394 -26.39 32.15 37.89
N GLY A 395 -25.47 32.03 38.86
CA GLY A 395 -25.55 31.03 39.92
C GLY A 395 -26.75 31.23 40.84
N GLY A 396 -27.10 32.48 41.16
CA GLY A 396 -28.27 32.82 41.98
C GLY A 396 -29.62 32.54 41.32
N LEU A 397 -29.68 32.48 39.98
CA LEU A 397 -30.87 32.09 39.22
C LEU A 397 -31.12 30.57 39.21
N ALA A 398 -30.16 29.77 39.71
CA ALA A 398 -30.35 28.33 39.88
C ALA A 398 -31.29 28.05 41.06
N THR A 399 -32.54 27.73 40.75
CA THR A 399 -33.53 27.27 41.74
C THR A 399 -33.60 25.74 41.72
N ARG A 400 -34.25 25.12 42.71
CA ARG A 400 -34.46 23.67 42.75
C ARG A 400 -35.10 23.11 41.47
N ARG A 401 -35.92 23.90 40.77
CA ARG A 401 -36.58 23.53 39.51
C ARG A 401 -35.73 23.78 38.26
N SER A 402 -34.73 24.65 38.33
CA SER A 402 -33.87 25.06 37.20
C SER A 402 -32.40 24.67 37.39
N LEU A 403 -32.10 23.77 38.34
CA LEU A 403 -30.75 23.47 38.78
C LEU A 403 -29.82 23.05 37.62
N ILE A 404 -30.27 22.15 36.75
CA ILE A 404 -29.49 21.68 35.60
C ILE A 404 -29.18 22.83 34.63
N ALA A 405 -30.20 23.64 34.29
CA ALA A 405 -30.04 24.77 33.39
C ALA A 405 -29.12 25.85 33.98
N GLY A 406 -29.23 26.12 35.28
CA GLY A 406 -28.37 27.07 35.99
C GLY A 406 -26.91 26.62 36.04
N ILE A 407 -26.66 25.34 36.30
CA ILE A 407 -25.30 24.77 36.31
C ILE A 407 -24.65 24.84 34.92
N LEU A 408 -25.41 24.50 33.86
CA LEU A 408 -24.91 24.60 32.49
C LEU A 408 -24.62 26.04 32.10
N LEU A 409 -25.53 26.96 32.39
CA LEU A 409 -25.36 28.38 32.09
C LEU A 409 -24.16 28.97 32.83
N PHE A 410 -23.98 28.65 34.11
CA PHE A 410 -22.82 29.08 34.89
C PHE A 410 -21.51 28.55 34.30
N SER A 411 -21.48 27.27 33.91
CA SER A 411 -20.29 26.64 33.33
C SER A 411 -19.90 27.26 31.99
N VAL A 412 -20.89 27.54 31.13
CA VAL A 412 -20.67 28.21 29.85
C VAL A 412 -20.19 29.64 30.07
N SER A 413 -20.82 30.41 30.97
CA SER A 413 -20.37 31.78 31.29
C SER A 413 -18.96 31.81 31.86
N LEU A 414 -18.59 30.83 32.71
CA LEU A 414 -17.25 30.71 33.28
C LEU A 414 -16.20 30.52 32.17
N LEU A 415 -16.44 29.59 31.23
CA LEU A 415 -15.55 29.32 30.11
C LEU A 415 -15.45 30.50 29.15
N VAL A 416 -16.57 31.19 28.89
CA VAL A 416 -16.57 32.39 28.05
C VAL A 416 -15.75 33.51 28.69
N PHE A 417 -15.96 33.84 29.97
CA PHE A 417 -15.21 34.90 30.64
C PHE A 417 -13.71 34.58 30.79
N TYR A 418 -13.37 33.30 30.96
CA TYR A 418 -11.99 32.85 30.92
C TYR A 418 -11.39 32.99 29.51
N GLY A 419 -12.10 32.52 28.48
CA GLY A 419 -11.63 32.53 27.10
C GLY A 419 -11.44 33.93 26.51
N ILE A 420 -12.27 34.90 26.90
CA ILE A 420 -12.11 36.31 26.48
C ILE A 420 -11.15 37.11 27.38
N GLY A 421 -10.53 36.47 28.38
CA GLY A 421 -9.53 37.08 29.26
C GLY A 421 -10.08 38.03 30.34
N TRP A 422 -11.40 38.09 30.53
CA TRP A 422 -12.00 38.93 31.57
C TRP A 422 -11.88 38.32 32.97
N LEU A 423 -11.76 36.99 33.05
CA LEU A 423 -11.61 36.24 34.28
C LEU A 423 -10.28 35.50 34.31
N SER A 424 -9.36 35.94 35.16
CA SER A 424 -8.09 35.27 35.39
C SER A 424 -8.19 34.35 36.61
N ILE A 425 -8.34 33.05 36.36
CA ILE A 425 -8.37 32.00 37.38
C ILE A 425 -7.47 30.83 36.95
N PRO A 426 -6.85 30.10 37.89
CA PRO A 426 -6.03 28.95 37.55
C PRO A 426 -6.83 27.90 36.77
N PRO A 427 -6.29 27.32 35.67
CA PRO A 427 -7.00 26.31 34.88
C PRO A 427 -7.46 25.09 35.70
N VAL A 428 -6.68 24.72 36.71
CA VAL A 428 -7.01 23.64 37.66
C VAL A 428 -8.31 23.92 38.41
N PHE A 429 -8.57 25.19 38.74
CA PHE A 429 -9.80 25.60 39.41
C PHE A 429 -11.01 25.47 38.48
N ILE A 430 -10.87 25.83 37.20
CA ILE A 430 -11.93 25.64 36.19
C ILE A 430 -12.27 24.16 36.05
N ALA A 431 -11.24 23.31 35.89
CA ALA A 431 -11.43 21.86 35.76
C ALA A 431 -12.13 21.27 36.99
N PHE A 432 -11.72 21.68 38.20
CA PHE A 432 -12.33 21.27 39.45
C PHE A 432 -13.82 21.66 39.54
N VAL A 433 -14.15 22.90 39.20
CA VAL A 433 -15.54 23.40 39.22
C VAL A 433 -16.43 22.67 38.22
N VAL A 434 -15.94 22.43 37.00
CA VAL A 434 -16.69 21.67 35.96
C VAL A 434 -16.95 20.23 36.40
N VAL A 435 -15.97 19.56 37.02
CA VAL A 435 -16.12 18.19 37.53
C VAL A 435 -17.13 18.13 38.68
N LEU A 436 -17.07 19.07 39.63
CA LEU A 436 -18.05 19.15 40.72
C LEU A 436 -19.47 19.37 40.20
N PHE A 437 -19.64 20.19 39.17
CA PHE A 437 -20.93 20.42 38.54
C PHE A 437 -21.45 19.21 37.78
N ALA A 438 -20.59 18.47 37.08
CA ALA A 438 -20.97 17.20 36.48
C ALA A 438 -21.44 16.19 37.54
N LEU A 439 -20.74 16.09 38.67
CA LEU A 439 -21.15 15.25 39.81
C LEU A 439 -22.48 15.70 40.41
N ALA A 440 -22.70 17.00 40.57
CA ALA A 440 -23.96 17.56 41.09
C ALA A 440 -25.15 17.22 40.18
N ILE A 441 -24.97 17.29 38.85
CA ILE A 441 -26.01 16.88 37.88
C ILE A 441 -26.29 15.38 37.99
N ILE A 442 -25.26 14.53 38.08
CA ILE A 442 -25.43 13.07 38.21
C ILE A 442 -26.17 12.71 39.51
N ILE A 443 -25.81 13.34 40.63
CA ILE A 443 -26.48 13.11 41.92
C ILE A 443 -27.95 13.53 41.85
N HIS A 444 -28.25 14.69 41.25
CA HIS A 444 -29.61 15.20 41.11
C HIS A 444 -30.50 14.31 40.21
N LEU A 445 -29.93 13.78 39.12
CA LEU A 445 -30.63 12.81 38.26
C LEU A 445 -30.87 11.46 38.98
N LYS A 446 -29.90 11.03 39.81
CA LYS A 446 -29.99 9.77 40.56
C LYS A 446 -30.95 9.82 41.74
N SER A 447 -31.14 10.99 42.37
CA SER A 447 -32.10 11.17 43.46
C SER A 447 -33.56 11.23 43.00
N GLY A 448 -33.86 10.87 41.75
CA GLY A 448 -35.22 10.73 41.26
C GLY A 448 -36.03 12.01 41.31
N GLY A 449 -35.40 13.17 41.02
CA GLY A 449 -36.04 14.48 40.85
C GLY A 449 -37.35 14.64 41.64
N GLU A 450 -37.29 14.55 42.98
CA GLU A 450 -38.49 14.62 43.81
C GLU A 450 -39.20 15.98 43.64
N GLU A 451 -40.34 15.92 42.93
CA GLU A 451 -41.48 16.85 42.75
C GLU A 451 -41.22 18.37 42.60
#